data_AF-A0A8B5W875-F1
#
_entry.id   AF-A0A8B5W875-F1
#
_cell.length_a   1.000
_cell.length_b   1.000
_cell.length_c   1.000
_cell.angle_alpha   90.00
_cell.angle_beta   90.00
_cell.angle_gamma   90.00
#
_symmetry.space_group_name_H-M   'P 1'
#
loop_
_entity.id
_entity.type
_entity.pdbx_description
1 polymer ?
#
loop_
_entity_poly.entity_id
_entity_poly.type
_entity_poly.pdbx_seq_one_letter_code
_entity_poly.pdbx_strand_id
1 'polypeptide(L)'
;MKTIFKVLYPIGYEIHEVEDDFPTALPFVEVVPISFDKREDETEEDFARRQQSQFFNFTENKWEEAVTQDYSKKLELLENLSAGLQVDNTALKESNAALTAKTDSMAQLNAKLMLNDVAINKEIETLKTQIGGAE
;
A
#
# COMPACT_ATOMS: atom_id res chain seq x y z
N MET A 1 -21.03 4.63 -49.37
CA MET A 1 -21.07 4.11 -47.99
C MET A 1 -20.01 4.83 -47.18
N LYS A 2 -20.40 5.41 -46.05
CA LYS A 2 -19.51 6.07 -45.09
C LYS A 2 -19.52 5.35 -43.74
N THR A 3 -18.44 5.52 -42.98
CA THR A 3 -18.31 4.99 -41.63
C THR A 3 -18.64 6.06 -40.61
N ILE A 4 -19.50 5.74 -39.65
CA ILE A 4 -19.81 6.59 -38.50
C ILE A 4 -19.52 5.83 -37.20
N PHE A 5 -19.22 6.58 -36.15
CA PHE A 5 -18.82 6.06 -34.84
C PHE A 5 -19.86 6.47 -33.81
N LYS A 6 -20.51 5.50 -33.18
CA LYS A 6 -21.39 5.77 -32.04
C LYS A 6 -20.53 5.96 -30.80
N VAL A 7 -20.60 7.13 -30.17
CA VAL A 7 -19.91 7.41 -28.92
C VAL A 7 -20.57 6.62 -27.80
N LEU A 8 -19.79 5.76 -27.12
CA LEU A 8 -20.20 5.11 -25.89
C LEU A 8 -19.79 5.98 -24.70
N TYR A 9 -20.75 6.37 -23.88
CA TYR A 9 -20.46 7.17 -22.69
C TYR A 9 -20.18 6.26 -21.48
N PRO A 10 -19.11 6.50 -20.70
CA PRO A 10 -18.13 7.57 -20.86
C PRO A 10 -16.96 7.24 -21.81
N ILE A 11 -16.72 5.97 -22.15
CA ILE A 11 -15.55 5.49 -22.90
C ILE A 11 -15.99 4.48 -23.96
N GLY A 12 -15.37 4.55 -25.13
CA GLY A 12 -15.48 3.58 -26.22
C GLY A 12 -16.33 4.05 -27.40
N TYR A 13 -16.41 3.20 -28.42
CA TYR A 13 -17.20 3.44 -29.61
C TYR A 13 -17.66 2.16 -30.30
N GLU A 14 -18.78 2.26 -31.03
CA GLU A 14 -19.23 1.24 -31.99
C GLU A 14 -19.07 1.77 -33.41
N ILE A 15 -18.59 0.91 -34.33
CA ILE A 15 -18.39 1.25 -35.74
C ILE A 15 -19.65 0.87 -36.52
N HIS A 16 -20.15 1.78 -37.36
CA HIS A 16 -21.29 1.55 -38.23
C HIS A 16 -20.98 1.98 -39.67
N GLU A 17 -21.41 1.18 -40.64
CA GLU A 17 -21.40 1.55 -42.05
C GLU A 17 -22.82 1.97 -42.47
N VAL A 18 -22.93 3.13 -43.10
CA VAL A 18 -24.20 3.73 -43.52
C VAL A 18 -24.06 4.30 -44.93
N GLU A 19 -25.19 4.62 -45.56
CA GLU A 19 -25.20 5.34 -46.84
C GLU A 19 -24.53 6.72 -46.71
N ASP A 20 -23.98 7.23 -47.81
CA ASP A 20 -23.19 8.49 -47.79
C ASP A 20 -24.01 9.70 -47.34
N ASP A 21 -25.30 9.70 -47.66
CA ASP A 21 -26.27 10.74 -47.34
C ASP A 21 -26.95 10.57 -45.97
N PHE A 22 -26.59 9.54 -45.21
CA PHE A 22 -27.17 9.28 -43.90
C PHE A 22 -26.91 10.47 -42.95
N PRO A 23 -27.93 11.05 -42.30
CA PRO A 23 -27.74 12.19 -41.40
C PRO A 23 -27.03 11.76 -40.11
N THR A 24 -25.88 12.35 -39.83
CA THR A 24 -25.13 12.08 -38.59
C THR A 24 -25.56 13.04 -37.48
N ALA A 25 -26.02 12.49 -36.36
CA ALA A 25 -26.41 13.23 -35.16
C ALA A 25 -26.03 12.44 -33.90
N LEU A 26 -25.95 13.11 -32.74
CA LEU A 26 -25.62 12.47 -31.47
C LEU A 26 -26.54 11.26 -31.20
N PRO A 27 -25.98 10.11 -30.75
CA PRO A 27 -24.62 9.90 -30.26
C PRO A 27 -23.58 9.54 -31.34
N PHE A 28 -23.86 9.70 -32.63
CA PHE A 28 -22.94 9.37 -33.72
C PHE A 28 -22.06 10.55 -34.14
N VAL A 29 -20.80 10.25 -34.49
CA VAL A 29 -19.80 11.17 -35.02
C VAL A 29 -19.12 10.57 -36.23
N GLU A 30 -18.65 11.40 -37.17
CA GLU A 30 -17.87 10.93 -38.34
C GLU A 30 -16.35 11.02 -38.10
N VAL A 31 -15.94 11.55 -36.93
CA VAL A 31 -14.54 11.70 -36.56
C VAL A 31 -13.96 10.32 -36.23
N VAL A 32 -12.86 9.95 -36.90
CA VAL A 32 -12.19 8.66 -36.72
C VAL A 32 -11.51 8.60 -35.33
N PRO A 33 -11.71 7.51 -34.56
CA PRO A 33 -11.02 7.25 -33.30
C PRO A 33 -9.49 7.22 -33.44
N ILE A 34 -8.77 7.46 -32.35
CA ILE A 34 -7.30 7.35 -32.34
C ILE A 34 -6.92 5.92 -32.69
N SER A 35 -6.07 5.74 -33.71
CA SER A 35 -5.50 4.45 -34.05
C SER A 35 -4.27 4.20 -33.20
N PHE A 36 -4.20 3.03 -32.58
CA PHE A 36 -3.00 2.58 -31.89
C PHE A 36 -2.29 1.50 -32.69
N ASP A 37 -0.95 1.54 -32.72
CA ASP A 37 -0.18 0.38 -33.15
C ASP A 37 -0.16 -0.66 -32.03
N LYS A 38 -0.31 -1.93 -32.41
CA LYS A 38 -0.18 -3.06 -31.49
C LYS A 38 1.27 -3.18 -31.03
N ARG A 39 1.49 -3.32 -29.72
CA ARG A 39 2.84 -3.53 -29.18
C ARG A 39 3.26 -4.99 -29.38
N GLU A 40 4.57 -5.24 -29.51
CA GLU A 40 5.09 -6.59 -29.76
C GLU A 40 4.71 -7.61 -28.67
N ASP A 41 4.56 -7.16 -27.43
CA ASP A 41 4.28 -7.96 -26.24
C ASP A 41 2.79 -7.97 -25.82
N GLU A 42 1.92 -7.30 -26.58
CA GLU A 42 0.51 -7.12 -26.22
C GLU A 42 -0.37 -8.23 -26.81
N THR A 43 -1.29 -8.77 -25.99
CA THR A 43 -2.28 -9.75 -26.47
C THR A 43 -3.33 -9.08 -27.37
N GLU A 44 -4.02 -9.85 -28.21
CA GLU A 44 -5.14 -9.30 -29.03
C GLU A 44 -6.25 -8.69 -28.16
N GLU A 45 -6.52 -9.29 -27.01
CA GLU A 45 -7.52 -8.78 -26.08
C GLU A 45 -7.09 -7.46 -25.42
N ASP A 46 -5.82 -7.36 -25.01
CA ASP A 46 -5.27 -6.12 -24.44
C ASP A 46 -5.27 -4.99 -25.46
N PHE A 47 -4.88 -5.30 -26.71
CA PHE A 47 -4.92 -4.34 -27.81
C PHE A 47 -6.35 -3.85 -28.08
N ALA A 48 -7.33 -4.76 -28.14
CA ALA A 48 -8.73 -4.40 -28.32
C ALA A 48 -9.28 -3.55 -27.17
N ARG A 49 -8.92 -3.87 -25.92
CA ARG A 49 -9.27 -3.06 -24.73
C ARG A 49 -8.67 -1.65 -24.82
N ARG A 50 -7.40 -1.54 -25.20
CA ARG A 50 -6.70 -0.26 -25.33
C ARG A 50 -7.27 0.59 -26.47
N GLN A 51 -7.61 -0.02 -27.60
CA GLN A 51 -8.27 0.65 -28.71
C GLN A 51 -9.61 1.30 -28.29
N GLN A 52 -10.34 0.66 -27.38
CA GLN A 52 -11.58 1.19 -26.81
C GLN A 52 -11.37 2.18 -25.66
N SER A 53 -10.14 2.37 -25.17
CA SER A 53 -9.81 3.27 -24.05
C SER A 53 -9.72 4.73 -24.50
N GLN A 54 -10.82 5.25 -25.05
CA GLN A 54 -10.93 6.62 -25.56
C GLN A 54 -12.31 7.19 -25.28
N PHE A 55 -12.43 8.50 -25.16
CA PHE A 55 -13.72 9.18 -25.07
C PHE A 55 -13.79 10.30 -26.10
N PHE A 56 -15.01 10.67 -26.50
CA PHE A 56 -15.19 11.78 -27.43
C PHE A 56 -15.38 13.10 -26.67
N ASN A 57 -14.46 14.03 -26.86
CA ASN A 57 -14.60 15.38 -26.34
C ASN A 57 -15.48 16.20 -27.27
N PHE A 58 -16.75 16.39 -26.91
CA PHE A 58 -17.72 17.15 -27.71
C PHE A 58 -17.40 18.65 -27.82
N THR A 59 -16.62 19.21 -26.88
CA THR A 59 -16.21 20.63 -26.94
C THR A 59 -15.10 20.83 -27.97
N GLU A 60 -14.15 19.89 -28.00
CA GLU A 60 -13.00 19.92 -28.90
C GLU A 60 -13.23 19.19 -30.23
N ASN A 61 -14.39 18.51 -30.36
CA ASN A 61 -14.79 17.68 -31.50
C ASN A 61 -13.72 16.64 -31.91
N LYS A 62 -13.12 15.96 -30.93
CA LYS A 62 -12.04 14.99 -31.14
C LYS A 62 -12.09 13.83 -30.13
N TRP A 63 -11.47 12.71 -30.49
CA TRP A 63 -11.21 11.61 -29.58
C TRP A 63 -10.00 11.91 -28.69
N GLU A 64 -10.11 11.58 -27.41
CA GLU A 64 -9.05 11.69 -26.42
C GLU A 64 -8.84 10.33 -25.73
N GLU A 65 -7.58 9.99 -25.48
CA GLU A 65 -7.24 8.76 -24.77
C GLU A 65 -7.78 8.82 -23.33
N ALA A 66 -8.51 7.78 -22.93
CA ALA A 66 -8.93 7.63 -21.55
C ALA A 66 -7.72 7.17 -20.73
N VAL A 67 -7.11 8.10 -19.99
CA VAL A 67 -6.05 7.77 -19.04
C VAL A 67 -6.69 7.10 -17.83
N THR A 68 -6.73 5.77 -17.83
CA THR A 68 -6.99 5.00 -16.62
C THR A 68 -5.69 4.89 -15.82
N GLN A 69 -5.68 5.37 -14.58
CA GLN A 69 -4.54 5.16 -13.70
C GLN A 69 -4.43 3.65 -13.40
N ASP A 70 -3.30 3.04 -13.75
CA ASP A 70 -2.98 1.66 -13.34
C ASP A 70 -2.73 1.63 -11.83
N TYR A 71 -3.78 1.33 -11.06
CA TYR A 71 -3.72 1.22 -9.61
C TYR A 71 -3.01 -0.05 -9.14
N SER A 72 -2.72 -1.01 -10.03
CA SER A 72 -2.13 -2.30 -9.67
C SER A 72 -0.75 -2.13 -9.04
N LYS A 73 0.09 -1.26 -9.62
CA LYS A 73 1.42 -0.95 -9.08
C LYS A 73 1.37 -0.23 -7.73
N LYS A 74 0.37 0.64 -7.55
CA LYS A 74 0.15 1.33 -6.27
C LYS A 74 -0.34 0.35 -5.20
N LEU A 75 -1.21 -0.58 -5.57
CA LEU A 75 -1.70 -1.63 -4.69
C LEU A 75 -0.57 -2.57 -4.28
N GLU A 76 0.23 -3.05 -5.22
CA GLU A 76 1.41 -3.89 -4.96
C GLU A 76 2.41 -3.20 -4.02
N LEU A 77 2.68 -1.90 -4.22
CA LEU A 77 3.52 -1.12 -3.31
C LEU A 77 2.94 -1.07 -1.89
N LEU A 78 1.62 -0.86 -1.76
CA LEU A 78 0.95 -0.83 -0.46
C LEU A 78 0.99 -2.19 0.25
N GLU A 79 0.81 -3.28 -0.49
CA GLU A 79 0.91 -4.64 0.03
C GLU A 79 2.33 -4.93 0.55
N ASN A 80 3.36 -4.58 -0.23
CA ASN A 80 4.75 -4.76 0.17
C ASN A 80 5.12 -3.92 1.41
N LEU A 81 4.68 -2.65 1.46
CA LEU A 81 4.89 -1.80 2.64
C LEU A 81 4.16 -2.36 3.87
N SER A 82 2.93 -2.84 3.71
CA SER A 82 2.16 -3.46 4.79
C SER A 82 2.87 -4.70 5.34
N ALA A 83 3.37 -5.57 4.46
CA ALA A 83 4.13 -6.76 4.86
C ALA A 83 5.41 -6.39 5.64
N GLY A 84 6.19 -5.41 5.16
CA GLY A 84 7.37 -4.92 5.86
C GLY A 84 7.04 -4.36 7.25
N LEU A 85 6.00 -3.53 7.35
CA LEU A 85 5.55 -2.96 8.63
C LEU A 85 5.05 -4.01 9.62
N GLN A 86 4.47 -5.13 9.16
CA GLN A 86 4.07 -6.22 10.04
C GLN A 86 5.28 -6.96 10.63
N VAL A 87 6.32 -7.18 9.82
CA VAL A 87 7.58 -7.79 10.28
C VAL A 87 8.24 -6.89 11.33
N ASP A 88 8.39 -5.60 11.03
CA ASP A 88 9.03 -4.64 11.94
C ASP A 88 8.26 -4.51 13.26
N ASN A 89 6.92 -4.44 13.20
CA ASN A 89 6.09 -4.40 14.41
C ASN A 89 6.22 -5.66 15.28
N THR A 90 6.37 -6.83 14.65
CA THR A 90 6.54 -8.09 15.37
C THR A 90 7.88 -8.09 16.09
N ALA A 91 8.97 -7.73 15.39
CA ALA A 91 10.30 -7.62 15.97
C ALA A 91 10.36 -6.60 17.13
N LEU A 92 9.68 -5.46 16.99
CA LEU A 92 9.60 -4.45 18.06
C LEU A 92 8.85 -4.97 19.29
N LYS A 93 7.76 -5.72 19.11
CA LYS A 93 7.01 -6.33 20.23
C LYS A 93 7.86 -7.36 20.97
N GLU A 94 8.59 -8.20 20.25
CA GLU A 94 9.51 -9.18 20.84
C GLU A 94 10.64 -8.49 21.62
N SER A 95 11.25 -7.45 21.04
CA SER A 95 12.28 -6.65 21.70
C SER A 95 11.76 -6.00 22.99
N ASN A 96 10.56 -5.42 22.96
CA ASN A 96 9.92 -4.83 24.13
C ASN A 96 9.62 -5.88 25.21
N ALA A 97 9.13 -7.06 24.83
CA ALA A 97 8.91 -8.15 25.78
C ALA A 97 10.21 -8.59 26.47
N ALA A 98 11.31 -8.70 25.71
CA ALA A 98 12.62 -9.04 26.25
C ALA A 98 13.16 -7.95 27.21
N LEU A 99 12.97 -6.66 26.87
CA LEU A 99 13.35 -5.55 27.73
C LEU A 99 12.55 -5.51 29.04
N THR A 100 11.24 -5.77 28.97
CA THR A 100 10.39 -5.88 30.16
C THR A 100 10.86 -7.01 31.06
N ALA A 101 11.10 -8.21 30.51
CA ALA A 101 11.61 -9.35 31.29
C ALA A 101 12.97 -9.05 31.95
N LYS A 102 13.86 -8.36 31.24
CA LYS A 102 15.16 -7.93 31.78
C LYS A 102 14.99 -6.92 32.91
N THR A 103 14.06 -5.98 32.77
CA THR A 103 13.74 -4.97 33.79
C THR A 103 13.20 -5.62 35.06
N ASP A 104 12.26 -6.57 34.91
CA ASP A 104 11.71 -7.32 36.04
C ASP A 104 12.77 -8.15 36.76
N SER A 105 13.64 -8.83 36.00
CA SER A 105 14.77 -9.60 36.57
C SER A 105 15.73 -8.70 37.37
N MET A 106 16.02 -7.51 36.85
CA MET A 106 16.88 -6.53 37.52
C MET A 106 16.22 -5.96 38.78
N ALA A 107 14.91 -5.69 38.76
CA ALA A 107 14.16 -5.28 39.95
C ALA A 107 14.19 -6.37 41.04
N GLN A 108 14.02 -7.64 40.66
CA GLN A 108 14.14 -8.76 41.59
C GLN A 108 15.56 -8.91 42.16
N LEU A 109 16.60 -8.73 41.33
CA LEU A 109 17.98 -8.78 41.79
C LEU A 109 18.27 -7.65 42.79
N ASN A 110 17.83 -6.43 42.49
CA ASN A 110 18.00 -5.28 43.37
C ASN A 110 17.30 -5.52 44.72
N ALA A 111 16.07 -6.06 44.72
CA ALA A 111 15.37 -6.39 45.95
C ALA A 111 16.13 -7.45 46.79
N LYS A 112 16.69 -8.48 46.14
CA LYS A 112 17.51 -9.50 46.83
C LYS A 112 18.79 -8.90 47.41
N LEU A 113 19.47 -8.02 46.68
CA LEU A 113 20.68 -7.34 47.18
C LEU A 113 20.35 -6.49 48.41
N MET A 114 19.28 -5.69 48.38
CA MET A 114 18.84 -4.91 49.54
C MET A 114 18.53 -5.78 50.76
N LEU A 115 17.89 -6.94 50.57
CA LEU A 115 17.62 -7.88 51.66
C LEU A 115 18.92 -8.46 52.25
N ASN A 116 19.87 -8.82 51.38
CA ASN A 116 21.17 -9.31 51.83
C ASN A 116 21.97 -8.23 52.57
N ASP A 117 21.95 -6.98 52.10
CA ASP A 117 22.62 -5.86 52.77
C ASP A 117 22.06 -5.64 54.18
N VAL A 118 20.73 -5.70 54.34
CA VAL A 118 20.08 -5.61 55.66
C VAL A 118 20.49 -6.77 56.57
N ALA A 119 20.57 -7.99 56.04
CA ALA A 119 20.99 -9.17 56.79
C ALA A 119 22.46 -9.06 57.25
N ILE A 120 23.37 -8.68 56.34
CA ILE A 120 24.79 -8.49 56.61
C ILE A 120 24.99 -7.39 57.67
N ASN A 121 24.30 -6.25 57.55
CA ASN A 121 24.38 -5.19 58.55
C ASN A 121 23.95 -5.68 59.95
N LYS A 122 22.89 -6.49 60.03
CA LYS A 122 22.44 -7.08 61.29
C LYS A 122 23.46 -8.06 61.88
N GLU A 123 24.09 -8.88 61.05
CA GLU A 123 25.18 -9.77 61.46
C GLU A 123 26.39 -8.98 61.98
N ILE A 124 26.79 -7.91 61.28
CA ILE A 124 27.88 -7.03 61.70
C ILE A 124 27.60 -6.41 63.08
N GLU A 125 26.39 -5.87 63.30
CA GLU A 125 26.02 -5.30 64.60
C GLU A 125 26.02 -6.36 65.72
N THR A 126 25.56 -7.58 65.41
CA THR A 126 25.63 -8.71 66.35
C THR A 126 27.07 -9.08 66.68
N LEU A 127 27.97 -9.10 65.70
CA LEU A 127 29.38 -9.39 65.93
C LEU A 127 30.07 -8.29 66.75
N LYS A 128 29.80 -7.01 66.46
CA LYS A 128 30.33 -5.86 67.22
C LYS A 128 29.98 -5.95 68.71
N THR A 129 28.73 -6.30 69.02
CA THR A 129 28.28 -6.47 70.41
C THR A 129 28.97 -7.66 71.10
N GLN A 130 29.23 -8.77 70.39
CA GLN A 130 29.89 -9.96 70.94
C GLN A 130 31.39 -9.76 71.23
N ILE A 131 32.09 -8.98 70.41
CA ILE A 131 33.54 -8.73 70.57
C ILE A 131 33.85 -7.56 71.51
N GLY A 132 32.85 -7.01 72.19
CA GLY A 132 33.00 -5.90 73.13
C GLY A 132 33.38 -4.58 72.46
N GLY A 133 32.97 -4.37 71.20
CA GLY A 133 33.26 -3.14 70.45
C GLY A 133 32.74 -1.91 71.20
N ALA A 134 33.68 -1.02 71.55
CA ALA A 134 33.41 0.24 72.25
C ALA A 134 32.49 1.17 71.43
N GLU A 135 31.64 1.91 72.16
CA GLU A 135 30.87 3.07 71.65
C GLU A 135 31.76 4.13 70.99
#